data_AF-A0A1I4D4D7-F1
#
_entry.id   AF-A0A1I4D4D7-F1
#
_cell.length_a   1.000
_cell.length_b   1.000
_cell.length_c   1.000
_cell.angle_alpha   90.00
_cell.angle_beta   90.00
_cell.angle_gamma   90.00
#
_symmetry.space_group_name_H-M   'P 1'
#
loop_
_entity.id
_entity.type
_entity.pdbx_description
1 polymer ?
#
loop_
_entity_poly.entity_id
_entity_poly.type
_entity_poly.pdbx_seq_one_letter_code
_entity_poly.pdbx_strand_id
1 'polypeptide(L)'
;MKKQLIIMQVVILLFTLWNCTEVKDWQDPVDTVPPGTVSNVKVENIHGGARITYTLPSDNDLLGVKAVYSLEKQNQEIREAFSSAFRDTIVLEGYADTSEYPVTLYTIDKSRNESPPVHVTIKPLAPPVALIRESLKVSATFSGLHVTWENPMNKAIALSLYKNNDQGEMEVFDTYYSEASLGKATFRGLEAVSQDFRFELRDRWNNYSAPLDTTLTPLYEEEILGKDPVTGMVIWTQWGWPGNKADGTHLYRGDMHRLINNRFIDRAVDGELMSGGAYWHCSNNVLGDFVPGESESNLFPYYFTIDMGRKASYSRFRWWMRDRSPLYSAELPLDFEVYGTNDPKPLDQIGDGSKEDNLKYWTGWPAVGGTDAWKEDWVKLADCHMRLPSGATTPATLTNEDQEFIRAGIEHEIDADKTSMPFRYIRFCVYSTNTGVPQFMISELKFWGAYAD
;
A
#
# COMPACT_ATOMS: atom_id res chain seq x y z
N MET A 1 -51.56 -47.86 8.98
CA MET A 1 -50.50 -46.86 9.26
C MET A 1 -49.58 -47.25 10.43
N LYS A 2 -50.08 -47.55 11.64
CA LYS A 2 -49.22 -47.92 12.80
C LYS A 2 -48.29 -49.14 12.59
N LYS A 3 -48.74 -50.20 11.90
CA LYS A 3 -47.88 -51.38 11.60
C LYS A 3 -46.75 -51.08 10.60
N GLN A 4 -46.97 -50.19 9.64
CA GLN A 4 -45.93 -49.77 8.68
C GLN A 4 -44.90 -48.85 9.33
N LEU A 5 -45.30 -48.02 10.30
CA LEU A 5 -44.38 -47.18 11.07
C LEU A 5 -43.43 -48.02 11.95
N ILE A 6 -43.94 -49.09 12.58
CA ILE A 6 -43.12 -49.98 13.43
C ILE A 6 -42.11 -50.76 12.58
N ILE A 7 -42.53 -51.26 11.41
CA ILE A 7 -41.61 -51.93 10.48
C ILE A 7 -40.54 -50.96 9.98
N MET A 8 -40.89 -49.71 9.68
CA MET A 8 -39.94 -48.69 9.27
C MET A 8 -38.96 -48.31 10.39
N GLN A 9 -39.40 -48.25 11.64
CA GLN A 9 -38.53 -48.01 12.80
C GLN A 9 -37.58 -49.18 13.08
N VAL A 10 -38.03 -50.43 12.90
CA VAL A 10 -37.16 -51.61 13.05
C VAL A 10 -36.13 -51.70 11.93
N VAL A 11 -36.49 -51.34 10.70
CA VAL A 11 -35.55 -51.30 9.57
C VAL A 11 -34.52 -50.18 9.75
N ILE A 12 -34.93 -48.99 10.21
CA ILE A 12 -33.99 -47.89 10.51
C ILE A 12 -33.04 -48.26 11.66
N LEU A 13 -33.52 -48.97 12.69
CA LEU A 13 -32.69 -49.45 13.80
C LEU A 13 -31.69 -50.54 13.37
N LEU A 14 -32.05 -51.37 12.38
CA LEU A 14 -31.14 -52.37 11.80
C LEU A 14 -30.05 -51.73 10.91
N PHE A 15 -30.35 -50.61 10.24
CA PHE A 15 -29.34 -49.88 9.44
C PHE A 15 -28.33 -49.11 10.30
N THR A 16 -28.66 -48.76 11.55
CA THR A 16 -27.72 -48.11 12.48
C THR A 16 -26.70 -49.05 13.12
N LEU A 17 -26.85 -50.38 12.95
CA LEU A 17 -25.93 -51.38 13.51
C LEU A 17 -24.87 -51.87 12.53
N TRP A 18 -24.84 -51.34 11.30
CA TRP A 18 -23.74 -51.56 10.36
C TRP A 18 -22.58 -50.61 10.71
N ASN A 19 -21.87 -50.92 11.79
CA ASN A 19 -20.57 -50.32 12.03
C ASN A 19 -19.61 -50.74 10.93
N CYS A 20 -18.83 -49.77 10.44
CA CYS A 20 -17.68 -50.00 9.57
C CYS A 20 -16.83 -51.13 10.13
N THR A 21 -16.57 -52.13 9.29
CA THR A 21 -15.44 -53.03 9.45
C THR A 21 -14.17 -52.21 9.68
N GLU A 22 -13.45 -52.55 10.74
CA GLU A 22 -12.13 -52.07 11.16
C GLU A 22 -11.50 -51.07 10.19
N VAL A 23 -11.47 -49.80 10.59
CA VAL A 23 -10.51 -48.85 10.04
C VAL A 23 -9.14 -49.51 10.25
N LYS A 24 -8.49 -49.89 9.16
CA LYS A 24 -7.12 -50.40 9.18
C LYS A 24 -6.31 -49.36 9.94
N ASP A 25 -5.87 -49.72 11.14
CA ASP A 25 -5.08 -48.84 11.99
C ASP A 25 -3.74 -48.68 11.26
N TRP A 26 -3.56 -47.55 10.58
CA TRP A 26 -2.28 -47.17 9.96
C TRP A 26 -1.33 -46.64 11.04
N GLN A 27 -1.32 -47.27 12.21
CA GLN A 27 -0.32 -47.02 13.23
C GLN A 27 0.97 -47.66 12.75
N ASP A 28 1.97 -46.82 12.50
CA ASP A 28 3.35 -47.25 12.41
C ASP A 28 3.64 -48.13 13.66
N PRO A 29 4.36 -49.25 13.51
CA PRO A 29 4.68 -50.13 14.63
C PRO A 29 5.35 -49.31 15.74
N VAL A 30 4.76 -49.34 16.93
CA VAL A 30 5.27 -48.61 18.10
C VAL A 30 6.50 -49.34 18.65
N ASP A 31 7.63 -48.65 18.67
CA ASP A 31 8.86 -49.08 19.33
C ASP A 31 9.06 -48.29 20.64
N THR A 32 9.82 -48.86 21.55
CA THR A 32 10.28 -48.25 22.81
C THR A 32 11.77 -47.87 22.78
N VAL A 33 12.47 -48.13 21.67
CA VAL A 33 13.87 -47.75 21.47
C VAL A 33 13.96 -46.27 21.06
N PRO A 34 14.61 -45.41 21.86
CA PRO A 34 14.80 -44.00 21.48
C PRO A 34 15.81 -43.83 20.33
N PRO A 35 15.63 -42.82 19.47
CA PRO A 35 16.57 -42.53 18.40
C PRO A 35 17.92 -42.01 18.93
N GLY A 36 18.97 -42.16 18.13
CA GLY A 36 20.30 -41.62 18.45
C GLY A 36 20.32 -40.09 18.51
N THR A 37 21.27 -39.47 19.23
CA THR A 37 21.33 -38.01 19.35
C THR A 37 21.82 -37.33 18.05
N VAL A 38 21.48 -36.06 17.87
CA VAL A 38 22.11 -35.24 16.82
C VAL A 38 23.61 -35.08 17.04
N SER A 39 24.38 -35.00 15.95
CA SER A 39 25.84 -34.80 15.97
C SER A 39 26.26 -33.60 15.10
N ASN A 40 27.52 -33.16 15.21
CA ASN A 40 28.08 -32.03 14.44
C ASN A 40 27.24 -30.73 14.51
N VAL A 41 26.74 -30.39 15.69
CA VAL A 41 25.90 -29.20 15.87
C VAL A 41 26.73 -27.93 15.62
N LYS A 42 26.25 -27.09 14.71
CA LYS A 42 26.81 -25.78 14.36
C LYS A 42 25.77 -24.70 14.61
N VAL A 43 26.18 -23.63 15.29
CA VAL A 43 25.32 -22.47 15.57
C VAL A 43 25.80 -21.29 14.74
N GLU A 44 24.88 -20.75 13.93
CA GLU A 44 25.03 -19.48 13.23
C GLU A 44 24.04 -18.49 13.85
N ASN A 45 24.53 -17.44 14.50
CA ASN A 45 23.67 -16.44 15.12
C ASN A 45 23.13 -15.46 14.07
N ILE A 46 21.83 -15.18 14.12
CA ILE A 46 21.13 -14.26 13.21
C ILE A 46 20.44 -13.14 14.01
N HIS A 47 19.97 -12.09 13.34
CA HIS A 47 19.25 -10.99 13.99
C HIS A 47 17.95 -11.48 14.64
N GLY A 48 17.87 -11.34 15.97
CA GLY A 48 16.73 -11.80 16.77
C GLY A 48 16.60 -13.34 16.85
N GLY A 49 17.67 -14.09 16.55
CA GLY A 49 17.60 -15.54 16.50
C GLY A 49 18.92 -16.29 16.33
N ALA A 50 18.81 -17.59 16.06
CA ALA A 50 19.94 -18.43 15.65
C ALA A 50 19.47 -19.54 14.70
N ARG A 51 20.34 -19.89 13.77
CA ARG A 51 20.22 -21.07 12.90
C ARG A 51 21.13 -22.16 13.45
N ILE A 52 20.56 -23.29 13.78
CA ILE A 52 21.28 -24.43 14.32
C ILE A 52 21.22 -25.55 13.29
N THR A 53 22.37 -25.93 12.76
CA THR A 53 22.52 -27.02 11.78
C THR A 53 23.16 -28.22 12.46
N TYR A 54 22.70 -29.43 12.13
CA TYR A 54 23.13 -30.67 12.77
C TYR A 54 23.09 -31.84 11.79
N THR A 55 23.80 -32.92 12.13
CA THR A 55 23.70 -34.21 11.44
C THR A 55 22.71 -35.11 12.17
N LEU A 56 21.70 -35.59 11.45
CA LEU A 56 20.67 -36.49 11.96
C LEU A 56 21.25 -37.91 12.22
N PRO A 57 20.75 -38.61 13.25
CA PRO A 57 21.08 -40.02 13.48
C PRO A 57 20.54 -40.89 12.33
N SER A 58 21.18 -42.03 12.06
CA SER A 58 20.60 -43.04 11.17
C SER A 58 19.54 -43.82 11.95
N ASP A 59 18.28 -43.45 11.77
CA ASP A 59 17.15 -44.21 12.30
C ASP A 59 16.04 -44.31 11.24
N ASN A 60 15.39 -45.46 11.16
CA ASN A 60 14.39 -45.74 10.13
C ASN A 60 13.04 -45.09 10.45
N ASP A 61 12.76 -44.80 11.72
CA ASP A 61 11.51 -44.21 12.17
C ASP A 61 11.67 -42.80 12.74
N LEU A 62 12.79 -42.12 12.45
CA LEU A 62 13.05 -40.74 12.87
C LEU A 62 11.96 -39.79 12.39
N LEU A 63 11.33 -39.07 13.32
CA LEU A 63 10.33 -38.04 13.03
C LEU A 63 10.99 -36.69 12.80
N GLY A 64 11.99 -36.35 13.63
CA GLY A 64 12.75 -35.10 13.49
C GLY A 64 13.47 -34.68 14.76
N VAL A 65 13.77 -33.38 14.84
CA VAL A 65 14.47 -32.75 15.96
C VAL A 65 13.59 -31.70 16.60
N LYS A 66 13.47 -31.76 17.92
CA LYS A 66 12.81 -30.78 18.77
C LYS A 66 13.86 -29.93 19.49
N ALA A 67 13.75 -28.62 19.38
CA ALA A 67 14.51 -27.67 20.19
C ALA A 67 13.62 -27.13 21.31
N VAL A 68 14.10 -27.22 22.53
CA VAL A 68 13.49 -26.67 23.74
C VAL A 68 14.29 -25.46 24.17
N TYR A 69 13.64 -24.29 24.24
CA TYR A 69 14.28 -23.00 24.49
C TYR A 69 13.36 -22.04 25.25
N SER A 70 13.90 -20.93 25.75
CA SER A 70 13.13 -19.80 26.28
C SER A 70 13.54 -18.52 25.54
N LEU A 71 12.61 -17.60 25.36
CA LEU A 71 12.86 -16.27 24.80
C LEU A 71 13.29 -15.25 25.87
N GLU A 72 12.86 -15.46 27.12
CA GLU A 72 13.17 -14.59 28.23
C GLU A 72 14.09 -15.29 29.24
N LYS A 73 15.03 -14.53 29.81
CA LYS A 73 15.91 -15.05 30.87
C LYS A 73 15.18 -15.25 32.20
N GLN A 74 14.18 -14.40 32.48
CA GLN A 74 13.52 -14.33 33.79
C GLN A 74 12.22 -15.13 33.81
N ASN A 75 11.55 -15.26 32.67
CA ASN A 75 10.30 -15.99 32.53
C ASN A 75 10.62 -17.37 31.90
N GLN A 76 10.40 -18.44 32.65
CA GLN A 76 10.68 -19.82 32.24
C GLN A 76 9.59 -20.38 31.33
N GLU A 77 9.00 -19.56 30.46
CA GLU A 77 8.03 -20.06 29.49
C GLU A 77 8.79 -20.88 28.43
N ILE A 78 8.80 -22.20 28.63
CA ILE A 78 9.48 -23.14 27.75
C ILE A 78 8.71 -23.20 26.43
N ARG A 79 9.44 -22.98 25.35
CA ARG A 79 8.96 -23.10 23.98
C ARG A 79 9.62 -24.27 23.27
N GLU A 80 8.87 -24.85 22.35
CA GLU A 80 9.33 -25.95 21.53
C GLU A 80 9.31 -25.52 20.05
N ALA A 81 10.40 -25.77 19.35
CA ALA A 81 10.47 -25.68 17.89
C ALA A 81 10.76 -27.07 17.33
N PHE A 82 10.16 -27.40 16.18
CA PHE A 82 10.30 -28.71 15.57
C PHE A 82 10.82 -28.58 14.13
N SER A 83 11.77 -29.44 13.77
CA SER A 83 12.26 -29.63 12.41
C SER A 83 12.12 -31.09 12.03
N SER A 84 11.56 -31.38 10.85
CA SER A 84 11.35 -32.76 10.41
C SER A 84 12.66 -33.48 10.09
N ALA A 85 12.64 -34.81 10.05
CA ALA A 85 13.77 -35.64 9.66
C ALA A 85 14.28 -35.39 8.21
N PHE A 86 13.57 -34.59 7.41
CA PHE A 86 14.00 -34.18 6.07
C PHE A 86 14.83 -32.89 6.07
N ARG A 87 15.03 -32.28 7.25
CA ARG A 87 15.80 -31.04 7.42
C ARG A 87 16.91 -31.27 8.44
N ASP A 88 18.05 -30.66 8.16
CA ASP A 88 19.24 -30.69 9.00
C ASP A 88 19.38 -29.41 9.84
N THR A 89 18.37 -28.55 9.81
CA THR A 89 18.45 -27.19 10.33
C THR A 89 17.17 -26.83 11.10
N ILE A 90 17.33 -26.19 12.26
CA ILE A 90 16.28 -25.53 13.02
C ILE A 90 16.60 -24.05 13.16
N VAL A 91 15.61 -23.19 12.96
CA VAL A 91 15.76 -21.73 13.09
C VAL A 91 14.93 -21.28 14.28
N LEU A 92 15.58 -20.62 15.23
CA LEU A 92 14.94 -20.02 16.39
C LEU A 92 14.90 -18.51 16.18
N GLU A 93 13.73 -17.90 16.38
CA GLU A 93 13.52 -16.45 16.19
C GLU A 93 12.65 -15.90 17.33
N GLY A 94 12.76 -14.59 17.56
CA GLY A 94 11.95 -13.86 18.54
C GLY A 94 12.71 -13.40 19.79
N TYR A 95 14.04 -13.47 19.77
CA TYR A 95 14.87 -13.00 20.87
C TYR A 95 14.98 -11.47 20.87
N ALA A 96 14.76 -10.87 22.03
CA ALA A 96 14.74 -9.42 22.21
C ALA A 96 16.14 -8.79 22.41
N ASP A 97 17.17 -9.60 22.70
CA ASP A 97 18.48 -9.11 23.08
C ASP A 97 19.63 -9.92 22.45
N THR A 98 20.87 -9.58 22.82
CA THR A 98 22.11 -10.26 22.38
C THR A 98 22.72 -11.16 23.45
N SER A 99 21.91 -11.55 24.45
CA SER A 99 22.33 -12.41 25.53
C SER A 99 22.59 -13.84 25.06
N GLU A 100 23.33 -14.60 25.86
CA GLU A 100 23.44 -16.05 25.67
C GLU A 100 22.21 -16.78 26.21
N TYR A 101 21.71 -17.73 25.42
CA TYR A 101 20.56 -18.57 25.77
C TYR A 101 20.90 -20.06 25.61
N PRO A 102 20.57 -20.89 26.61
CA PRO A 102 20.67 -22.34 26.48
C PRO A 102 19.51 -22.86 25.63
N VAL A 103 19.83 -23.74 24.71
CA VAL A 103 18.90 -24.48 23.86
C VAL A 103 19.21 -25.97 24.02
N THR A 104 18.17 -26.78 24.20
CA THR A 104 18.32 -28.23 24.29
C THR A 104 17.67 -28.90 23.10
N LEU A 105 18.41 -29.73 22.38
CA LEU A 105 17.93 -30.49 21.22
C LEU A 105 17.64 -31.93 21.62
N TYR A 106 16.53 -32.45 21.12
CA TYR A 106 16.08 -33.84 21.24
C TYR A 106 15.77 -34.37 19.84
N THR A 107 16.18 -35.59 19.51
CA THR A 107 15.61 -36.30 18.36
C THR A 107 14.38 -37.05 18.83
N ILE A 108 13.34 -37.04 18.00
CA ILE A 108 12.06 -37.69 18.26
C ILE A 108 11.80 -38.68 17.13
N ASP A 109 11.37 -39.87 17.47
CA ASP A 109 10.91 -40.89 16.51
C ASP A 109 9.38 -40.81 16.30
N LYS A 110 8.86 -41.63 15.39
CA LYS A 110 7.42 -41.73 15.13
C LYS A 110 6.62 -42.25 16.32
N SER A 111 7.26 -43.03 17.19
CA SER A 111 6.70 -43.59 18.43
C SER A 111 6.69 -42.61 19.61
N ARG A 112 7.20 -41.38 19.42
CA ARG A 112 7.36 -40.31 20.42
C ARG A 112 8.40 -40.59 21.51
N ASN A 113 9.37 -41.47 21.27
CA ASN A 113 10.52 -41.59 22.16
C ASN A 113 11.50 -40.44 21.90
N GLU A 114 12.09 -39.90 22.97
CA GLU A 114 13.05 -38.80 22.92
C GLU A 114 14.46 -39.32 23.21
N SER A 115 15.45 -38.83 22.45
CA SER A 115 16.86 -39.12 22.73
C SER A 115 17.35 -38.44 24.01
N PRO A 116 18.55 -38.81 24.50
CA PRO A 116 19.28 -37.96 25.44
C PRO A 116 19.44 -36.51 24.91
N PRO A 117 19.45 -35.50 25.81
CA PRO A 117 19.52 -34.10 25.41
C PRO A 117 20.90 -33.70 24.88
N VAL A 118 20.92 -32.85 23.85
CA VAL A 118 22.12 -32.16 23.39
C VAL A 118 22.00 -30.68 23.72
N HIS A 119 22.88 -30.17 24.59
CA HIS A 119 22.88 -28.77 25.01
C HIS A 119 23.73 -27.91 24.07
N VAL A 120 23.16 -26.78 23.68
CA VAL A 120 23.75 -25.81 22.76
C VAL A 120 23.51 -24.42 23.32
N THR A 121 24.50 -23.54 23.25
CA THR A 121 24.32 -22.13 23.61
C THR A 121 24.26 -21.30 22.35
N ILE A 122 23.24 -20.45 22.25
CA ILE A 122 23.12 -19.46 21.17
C ILE A 122 23.35 -18.05 21.72
N LYS A 123 23.76 -17.14 20.85
CA LYS A 123 23.95 -15.72 21.17
C LYS A 123 23.40 -14.86 20.03
N PRO A 124 22.08 -14.57 20.02
CA PRO A 124 21.44 -13.85 18.93
C PRO A 124 22.11 -12.50 18.63
N LEU A 125 22.06 -12.08 17.37
CA LEU A 125 22.44 -10.71 17.01
C LEU A 125 21.30 -9.75 17.35
N ALA A 126 21.60 -8.44 17.30
CA ALA A 126 20.63 -7.39 17.63
C ALA A 126 19.28 -7.62 16.92
N PRO A 127 18.15 -7.49 17.62
CA PRO A 127 16.85 -7.81 17.06
C PRO A 127 16.52 -6.89 15.88
N PRO A 128 15.79 -7.38 14.86
CA PRO A 128 15.40 -6.57 13.70
C PRO A 128 14.74 -5.25 14.06
N VAL A 129 13.88 -5.24 15.09
CA VAL A 129 13.18 -4.05 15.55
C VAL A 129 14.13 -2.94 16.02
N ALA A 130 15.27 -3.29 16.63
CA ALA A 130 16.28 -2.32 17.05
C ALA A 130 17.04 -1.72 15.86
N LEU A 131 17.37 -2.53 14.85
CA LEU A 131 18.03 -2.03 13.63
C LEU A 131 17.12 -1.09 12.83
N ILE A 132 15.84 -1.45 12.71
CA ILE A 132 14.85 -0.59 12.03
C ILE A 132 14.73 0.75 12.77
N ARG A 133 14.69 0.71 14.10
CA ARG A 133 14.63 1.90 14.95
C ARG A 133 15.82 2.85 14.76
N GLU A 134 17.02 2.35 14.48
CA GLU A 134 18.21 3.18 14.19
C GLU A 134 18.07 3.98 12.89
N SER A 135 17.37 3.43 11.89
CA SER A 135 17.13 4.07 10.60
C SER A 135 15.92 5.01 10.57
N LEU A 136 15.09 5.00 11.63
CA LEU A 136 13.80 5.67 11.65
C LEU A 136 13.96 7.20 11.66
N LYS A 137 13.38 7.86 10.66
CA LYS A 137 13.36 9.32 10.52
C LYS A 137 11.94 9.82 10.53
N VAL A 138 11.72 10.92 11.24
CA VAL A 138 10.41 11.58 11.37
C VAL A 138 10.54 13.02 10.91
N SER A 139 9.57 13.47 10.12
CA SER A 139 9.42 14.85 9.69
C SER A 139 7.97 15.30 9.81
N ALA A 140 7.74 16.57 10.11
CA ALA A 140 6.40 17.14 10.06
C ALA A 140 5.90 17.21 8.60
N THR A 141 4.60 16.99 8.41
CA THR A 141 3.92 17.15 7.12
C THR A 141 2.53 17.78 7.35
N PHE A 142 1.79 18.03 6.28
CA PHE A 142 0.43 18.59 6.37
C PHE A 142 -0.52 17.69 7.17
N SER A 143 -1.15 18.29 8.18
CA SER A 143 -2.09 17.62 9.08
C SER A 143 -1.51 16.36 9.74
N GLY A 144 -0.18 16.26 9.88
CA GLY A 144 0.42 14.98 10.20
C GLY A 144 1.94 14.91 10.40
N LEU A 145 2.42 13.68 10.54
CA LEU A 145 3.84 13.32 10.58
C LEU A 145 4.15 12.28 9.52
N HIS A 146 5.28 12.45 8.83
CA HIS A 146 5.81 11.48 7.89
C HIS A 146 6.98 10.73 8.52
N VAL A 147 6.98 9.41 8.38
CA VAL A 147 7.99 8.52 8.96
C VAL A 147 8.55 7.62 7.88
N THR A 148 9.87 7.48 7.85
CA THR A 148 10.59 6.57 6.95
C THR A 148 11.55 5.69 7.74
N TRP A 149 11.75 4.45 7.27
CA TRP A 149 12.68 3.50 7.88
C TRP A 149 13.16 2.46 6.86
N GLU A 150 14.25 1.78 7.20
CA GLU A 150 14.81 0.67 6.44
C GLU A 150 14.61 -0.65 7.20
N ASN A 151 14.09 -1.66 6.53
CA ASN A 151 13.85 -3.00 7.03
C ASN A 151 14.47 -4.03 6.07
N PRO A 152 15.81 -4.14 6.02
CA PRO A 152 16.51 -4.99 5.04
C PRO A 152 16.16 -6.48 5.15
N MET A 153 15.53 -6.90 6.24
CA MET A 153 15.16 -8.29 6.51
C MET A 153 13.68 -8.60 6.23
N ASN A 154 12.90 -7.62 5.77
CA ASN A 154 11.45 -7.74 5.51
C ASN A 154 10.69 -8.38 6.67
N LYS A 155 11.05 -8.01 7.91
CA LYS A 155 10.38 -8.52 9.11
C LYS A 155 9.11 -7.72 9.39
N ALA A 156 8.04 -8.41 9.79
CA ALA A 156 6.80 -7.78 10.18
C ALA A 156 7.00 -6.91 11.43
N ILE A 157 6.62 -5.64 11.30
CA ILE A 157 6.67 -4.65 12.37
C ILE A 157 5.32 -3.93 12.52
N ALA A 158 5.11 -3.41 13.71
CA ALA A 158 4.08 -2.42 14.00
C ALA A 158 4.75 -1.15 14.55
N LEU A 159 4.48 -0.02 13.91
CA LEU A 159 4.92 1.31 14.30
C LEU A 159 3.74 2.04 14.93
N SER A 160 3.78 2.26 16.23
CA SER A 160 2.74 2.98 16.97
C SER A 160 3.18 4.43 17.23
N LEU A 161 2.32 5.38 16.86
CA LEU A 161 2.47 6.79 17.21
C LEU A 161 1.65 7.07 18.46
N TYR A 162 2.28 7.72 19.44
CA TYR A 162 1.66 8.21 20.65
C TYR A 162 1.67 9.73 20.68
N LYS A 163 0.61 10.32 21.21
CA LYS A 163 0.50 11.76 21.47
C LYS A 163 -0.09 11.98 22.87
N ASN A 164 0.14 13.16 23.44
CA ASN A 164 -0.55 13.54 24.68
C ASN A 164 -2.05 13.75 24.43
N ASN A 165 -2.88 13.21 25.31
CA ASN A 165 -4.31 13.54 25.37
C ASN A 165 -4.55 14.87 26.11
N ASP A 166 -5.80 15.29 26.21
CA ASP A 166 -6.20 16.53 26.92
C ASP A 166 -5.80 16.56 28.41
N GLN A 167 -5.46 15.41 28.99
CA GLN A 167 -5.02 15.24 30.39
C GLN A 167 -3.50 15.17 30.53
N GLY A 168 -2.75 15.23 29.41
CA GLY A 168 -1.29 15.15 29.38
C GLY A 168 -0.72 13.73 29.50
N GLU A 169 -1.54 12.70 29.30
CA GLU A 169 -1.10 11.30 29.25
C GLU A 169 -0.86 10.88 27.79
N MET A 170 0.21 10.12 27.56
CA MET A 170 0.54 9.60 26.22
C MET A 170 -0.40 8.45 25.85
N GLU A 171 -1.25 8.67 24.85
CA GLU A 171 -2.16 7.66 24.29
C GLU A 171 -1.70 7.22 22.90
N VAL A 172 -2.02 5.99 22.53
CA VAL A 172 -1.82 5.50 21.15
C VAL A 172 -2.76 6.28 20.25
N PHE A 173 -2.18 7.05 19.33
CA PHE A 173 -2.93 7.75 18.30
C PHE A 173 -3.31 6.80 17.17
N ASP A 174 -2.33 6.09 16.62
CA ASP A 174 -2.53 5.13 15.54
C ASP A 174 -1.36 4.13 15.46
N THR A 175 -1.57 3.01 14.78
CA THR A 175 -0.55 1.97 14.57
C THR A 175 -0.50 1.52 13.12
N TYR A 176 0.67 1.67 12.51
CA TYR A 176 0.94 1.26 11.14
C TYR A 176 1.67 -0.09 11.10
N TYR A 177 1.23 -1.01 10.24
CA TYR A 177 1.82 -2.33 10.09
C TYR A 177 2.56 -2.45 8.75
N SER A 178 3.76 -3.03 8.75
CA SER A 178 4.55 -3.19 7.52
C SER A 178 5.55 -4.34 7.55
N GLU A 179 5.84 -4.87 6.36
CA GLU A 179 6.90 -5.83 6.07
C GLU A 179 7.84 -5.33 4.95
N ALA A 180 7.60 -4.13 4.42
CA ALA A 180 8.32 -3.59 3.28
C ALA A 180 9.79 -3.30 3.61
N SER A 181 10.69 -3.49 2.64
CA SER A 181 12.13 -3.26 2.81
C SER A 181 12.48 -1.79 3.03
N LEU A 182 11.83 -0.89 2.31
CA LEU A 182 11.85 0.55 2.52
C LEU A 182 10.44 0.96 2.95
N GLY A 183 10.31 1.32 4.21
CA GLY A 183 9.03 1.66 4.79
C GLY A 183 8.79 3.17 4.79
N LYS A 184 7.56 3.55 4.47
CA LYS A 184 7.05 4.91 4.61
C LYS A 184 5.65 4.86 5.22
N ALA A 185 5.37 5.77 6.14
CA ALA A 185 4.05 5.93 6.76
C ALA A 185 3.76 7.41 6.98
N THR A 186 2.49 7.78 6.86
CA THR A 186 2.01 9.13 7.14
C THR A 186 0.89 9.04 8.17
N PHE A 187 1.09 9.61 9.36
CA PHE A 187 0.07 9.72 10.39
C PHE A 187 -0.65 11.06 10.24
N ARG A 188 -1.97 11.05 10.06
CA ARG A 188 -2.78 12.25 9.74
C ARG A 188 -3.81 12.58 10.81
N GLY A 189 -4.41 13.76 10.71
CA GLY A 189 -5.41 14.24 11.68
C GLY A 189 -4.77 14.89 12.91
N LEU A 190 -3.55 15.38 12.76
CA LEU A 190 -2.83 16.09 13.82
C LEU A 190 -2.95 17.60 13.58
N GLU A 191 -3.23 18.33 14.66
CA GLU A 191 -3.32 19.79 14.62
C GLU A 191 -1.95 20.42 14.38
N ALA A 192 -1.94 21.61 13.76
CA ALA A 192 -0.72 22.36 13.46
C ALA A 192 -0.18 23.11 14.69
N VAL A 193 0.02 22.38 15.78
CA VAL A 193 0.53 22.86 17.06
C VAL A 193 1.77 22.07 17.47
N SER A 194 2.70 22.74 18.15
CA SER A 194 3.88 22.06 18.68
C SER A 194 3.46 21.10 19.78
N GLN A 195 3.73 19.81 19.59
CA GLN A 195 3.37 18.77 20.54
C GLN A 195 4.42 17.66 20.59
N ASP A 196 4.46 16.96 21.72
CA ASP A 196 5.36 15.84 21.95
C ASP A 196 4.75 14.56 21.37
N PHE A 197 5.60 13.80 20.68
CA PHE A 197 5.26 12.54 20.05
C PHE A 197 6.24 11.47 20.49
N ARG A 198 5.72 10.25 20.65
CA ARG A 198 6.53 9.06 20.87
C ARG A 198 6.23 8.04 19.79
N PHE A 199 7.27 7.49 19.19
CA PHE A 199 7.16 6.35 18.31
C PHE A 199 7.71 5.10 18.98
N GLU A 200 6.92 4.02 18.95
CA GLU A 200 7.33 2.72 19.42
C GLU A 200 7.23 1.71 18.28
N LEU A 201 8.29 0.92 18.11
CA LEU A 201 8.31 -0.20 17.18
C LEU A 201 8.19 -1.49 17.98
N ARG A 202 7.30 -2.37 17.53
CA ARG A 202 7.18 -3.73 18.04
C ARG A 202 7.19 -4.76 16.92
N ASP A 203 7.70 -5.95 17.23
CA ASP A 203 7.62 -7.10 16.34
C ASP A 203 6.45 -8.04 16.68
N ARG A 204 6.31 -9.14 15.94
CA ARG A 204 5.25 -10.15 16.16
C ARG A 204 5.34 -10.90 17.50
N TRP A 205 6.49 -10.84 18.17
CA TRP A 205 6.74 -11.49 19.45
C TRP A 205 6.56 -10.52 20.64
N ASN A 206 6.10 -9.30 20.38
CA ASN A 206 6.00 -8.20 21.34
C ASN A 206 7.36 -7.77 21.91
N ASN A 207 8.44 -7.89 21.13
CA ASN A 207 9.69 -7.23 21.45
C ASN A 207 9.61 -5.77 21.01
N TYR A 208 10.00 -4.85 21.91
CA TYR A 208 9.97 -3.42 21.67
C TYR A 208 11.39 -2.87 21.47
N SER A 209 11.56 -1.91 20.56
CA SER A 209 12.78 -1.11 20.49
C SER A 209 12.77 0.01 21.53
N ALA A 210 13.90 0.69 21.70
CA ALA A 210 13.91 1.98 22.40
C ALA A 210 12.93 2.96 21.72
N PRO A 211 12.11 3.71 22.49
CA PRO A 211 11.18 4.68 21.90
C PRO A 211 11.93 5.82 21.20
N LEU A 212 11.28 6.47 20.23
CA LEU A 212 11.72 7.75 19.69
C LEU A 212 10.79 8.85 20.19
N ASP A 213 11.29 9.67 21.10
CA ASP A 213 10.58 10.86 21.55
C ASP A 213 11.02 12.07 20.71
N THR A 214 10.06 12.82 20.19
CA THR A 214 10.32 14.02 19.37
C THR A 214 9.23 15.06 19.61
N THR A 215 9.61 16.33 19.56
CA THR A 215 8.66 17.45 19.57
C THR A 215 8.61 18.03 18.17
N LEU A 216 7.43 18.00 17.54
CA LEU A 216 7.24 18.49 16.17
C LEU A 216 5.96 19.31 16.08
N THR A 217 5.92 20.19 15.09
CA THR A 217 4.73 20.98 14.73
C THR A 217 4.27 20.53 13.35
N PRO A 218 3.17 19.77 13.24
CA PRO A 218 2.56 19.46 11.94
C PRO A 218 2.25 20.73 11.14
N LEU A 219 2.24 20.62 9.81
CA LEU A 219 1.93 21.75 8.94
C LEU A 219 0.42 21.95 8.85
N TYR A 220 -0.01 23.21 8.85
CA TYR A 220 -1.41 23.58 8.67
C TYR A 220 -1.91 23.15 7.29
N GLU A 221 -3.00 22.38 7.25
CA GLU A 221 -3.64 21.92 6.02
C GLU A 221 -5.02 22.55 5.87
N GLU A 222 -5.30 23.12 4.71
CA GLU A 222 -6.61 23.61 4.28
C GLU A 222 -6.99 23.04 2.90
N GLU A 223 -8.27 23.14 2.53
CA GLU A 223 -8.73 22.80 1.19
C GLU A 223 -8.30 23.91 0.20
N ILE A 224 -7.63 23.53 -0.88
CA ILE A 224 -7.35 24.43 -1.99
C ILE A 224 -8.63 24.53 -2.82
N LEU A 225 -9.19 25.73 -2.86
CA LEU A 225 -10.53 25.95 -3.41
C LEU A 225 -10.46 26.15 -4.93
N GLY A 226 -11.13 25.27 -5.67
CA GLY A 226 -11.31 25.40 -7.12
C GLY A 226 -12.34 26.45 -7.54
N LYS A 227 -13.10 26.95 -6.57
CA LYS A 227 -14.16 27.93 -6.74
C LYS A 227 -14.18 28.87 -5.54
N ASP A 228 -14.29 30.16 -5.79
CA ASP A 228 -14.44 31.16 -4.74
C ASP A 228 -15.80 30.95 -4.03
N PRO A 229 -15.82 30.73 -2.70
CA PRO A 229 -17.04 30.44 -1.95
C PRO A 229 -17.94 31.67 -1.80
N VAL A 230 -17.42 32.89 -1.97
CA VAL A 230 -18.16 34.15 -1.86
C VAL A 230 -18.74 34.55 -3.21
N THR A 231 -17.90 34.60 -4.25
CA THR A 231 -18.33 35.06 -5.58
C THR A 231 -18.93 33.96 -6.44
N GLY A 232 -18.66 32.69 -6.10
CA GLY A 232 -19.00 31.53 -6.92
C GLY A 232 -18.19 31.42 -8.21
N MET A 233 -17.16 32.26 -8.39
CA MET A 233 -16.31 32.25 -9.57
C MET A 233 -15.38 31.05 -9.54
N VAL A 234 -15.31 30.33 -10.66
CA VAL A 234 -14.38 29.21 -10.82
C VAL A 234 -12.96 29.76 -10.93
N ILE A 235 -12.06 29.26 -10.09
CA ILE A 235 -10.65 29.66 -9.99
C ILE A 235 -9.79 28.75 -10.87
N TRP A 236 -10.01 27.44 -10.77
CA TRP A 236 -9.24 26.46 -11.53
C TRP A 236 -9.67 26.44 -12.99
N THR A 237 -8.70 26.35 -13.89
CA THR A 237 -9.00 26.25 -15.31
C THR A 237 -8.23 25.10 -15.93
N GLN A 238 -8.85 24.40 -16.87
CA GLN A 238 -8.11 23.50 -17.74
C GLN A 238 -7.13 24.34 -18.57
N TRP A 239 -5.85 23.99 -18.56
CA TRP A 239 -4.82 24.82 -19.18
C TRP A 239 -5.01 24.87 -20.70
N GLY A 240 -5.08 26.08 -21.26
CA GLY A 240 -5.49 26.32 -22.65
C GLY A 240 -7.00 26.53 -22.85
N TRP A 241 -7.78 26.60 -21.77
CA TRP A 241 -9.23 26.84 -21.80
C TRP A 241 -9.68 28.00 -20.90
N PRO A 242 -9.11 29.21 -21.05
CA PRO A 242 -9.51 30.35 -20.23
C PRO A 242 -11.03 30.62 -20.35
N GLY A 243 -11.73 30.65 -19.22
CA GLY A 243 -13.18 30.87 -19.19
C GLY A 243 -13.98 29.81 -19.96
N ASN A 244 -13.56 28.55 -19.91
CA ASN A 244 -14.19 27.41 -20.61
C ASN A 244 -14.24 27.58 -22.13
N LYS A 245 -13.25 28.27 -22.72
CA LYS A 245 -13.08 28.43 -24.17
C LYS A 245 -11.66 28.09 -24.57
N ALA A 246 -11.50 27.12 -25.48
CA ALA A 246 -10.19 26.72 -25.98
C ALA A 246 -9.48 27.88 -26.68
N ASP A 247 -8.22 28.12 -26.29
CA ASP A 247 -7.30 29.01 -27.00
C ASP A 247 -6.45 28.28 -28.06
N GLY A 248 -6.51 26.94 -28.09
CA GLY A 248 -5.81 26.08 -29.04
C GLY A 248 -4.41 25.64 -28.59
N THR A 249 -3.86 26.22 -27.52
CA THR A 249 -2.51 25.91 -27.04
C THR A 249 -2.40 24.49 -26.47
N HIS A 250 -3.50 23.94 -25.94
CA HIS A 250 -3.57 22.57 -25.41
C HIS A 250 -3.26 21.52 -26.49
N LEU A 251 -3.56 21.81 -27.76
CA LEU A 251 -3.28 20.93 -28.89
C LEU A 251 -1.77 20.80 -29.20
N TYR A 252 -0.94 21.73 -28.75
CA TYR A 252 0.52 21.65 -28.87
C TYR A 252 1.12 20.78 -27.77
N ARG A 253 0.39 20.59 -26.66
CA ARG A 253 0.85 19.87 -25.46
C ARG A 253 0.34 18.45 -25.33
N GLY A 254 -0.48 17.99 -26.28
CA GLY A 254 -1.17 16.71 -26.18
C GLY A 254 -2.22 16.64 -25.06
N ASP A 255 -2.65 17.79 -24.53
CA ASP A 255 -3.69 17.85 -23.50
C ASP A 255 -5.05 17.49 -24.10
N MET A 256 -5.84 16.71 -23.36
CA MET A 256 -7.15 16.22 -23.81
C MET A 256 -8.06 17.36 -24.31
N HIS A 257 -8.61 17.16 -25.51
CA HIS A 257 -9.35 18.19 -26.24
C HIS A 257 -10.86 17.97 -26.31
N ARG A 258 -11.31 16.70 -26.44
CA ARG A 258 -12.72 16.37 -26.75
C ARG A 258 -13.64 16.49 -25.54
N LEU A 259 -13.99 17.72 -25.19
CA LEU A 259 -15.01 17.99 -24.18
C LEU A 259 -16.40 17.60 -24.69
N ILE A 260 -17.15 16.88 -23.85
CA ILE A 260 -18.48 16.37 -24.23
C ILE A 260 -19.58 17.18 -23.55
N ASN A 261 -20.58 17.62 -24.31
CA ASN A 261 -21.75 18.33 -23.80
C ASN A 261 -21.41 19.56 -22.93
N ASN A 262 -20.32 20.28 -23.26
CA ASN A 262 -19.87 21.47 -22.53
C ASN A 262 -19.65 21.21 -21.02
N ARG A 263 -19.13 20.03 -20.71
CA ARG A 263 -18.78 19.59 -19.36
C ARG A 263 -17.32 19.93 -19.06
N PHE A 264 -17.06 21.12 -18.54
CA PHE A 264 -15.70 21.57 -18.20
C PHE A 264 -15.39 21.33 -16.73
N ILE A 265 -14.20 21.77 -16.31
CA ILE A 265 -13.69 21.64 -14.94
C ILE A 265 -14.58 22.34 -13.90
N ASP A 266 -15.42 23.30 -14.29
CA ASP A 266 -16.39 23.94 -13.38
C ASP A 266 -17.34 22.94 -12.71
N ARG A 267 -17.56 21.79 -13.37
CA ARG A 267 -18.40 20.68 -12.88
C ARG A 267 -17.67 19.71 -11.97
N ALA A 268 -16.37 19.88 -11.77
CA ALA A 268 -15.56 19.08 -10.86
C ALA A 268 -15.14 19.89 -9.61
N VAL A 269 -15.67 21.11 -9.45
CA VAL A 269 -15.39 22.01 -8.33
C VAL A 269 -16.68 22.68 -7.83
N ASP A 270 -17.81 22.04 -8.07
CA ASP A 270 -19.14 22.54 -7.69
C ASP A 270 -19.63 21.96 -6.36
N GLY A 271 -18.91 20.97 -5.81
CA GLY A 271 -19.22 20.31 -4.55
C GLY A 271 -20.17 19.11 -4.69
N GLU A 272 -20.63 18.77 -5.90
CA GLU A 272 -21.57 17.67 -6.13
C GLU A 272 -20.84 16.32 -6.30
N LEU A 273 -20.58 15.66 -5.16
CA LEU A 273 -19.92 14.35 -5.14
C LEU A 273 -20.75 13.30 -5.88
N MET A 274 -20.08 12.44 -6.67
CA MET A 274 -20.72 11.32 -7.37
C MET A 274 -21.93 11.76 -8.21
N SER A 275 -21.90 12.95 -8.82
CA SER A 275 -23.01 13.36 -9.67
C SER A 275 -23.08 12.53 -10.96
N GLY A 276 -24.28 12.07 -11.31
CA GLY A 276 -24.57 11.46 -12.62
C GLY A 276 -24.84 12.50 -13.72
N GLY A 277 -25.06 13.77 -13.32
CA GLY A 277 -25.56 14.86 -14.16
C GLY A 277 -24.58 16.00 -14.38
N ALA A 278 -23.75 16.34 -13.39
CA ALA A 278 -22.67 17.32 -13.43
C ALA A 278 -21.32 16.61 -13.26
N TYR A 279 -20.45 16.68 -14.25
CA TYR A 279 -19.10 16.10 -14.17
C TYR A 279 -18.28 16.69 -15.30
N TRP A 280 -16.98 16.86 -15.09
CA TRP A 280 -16.00 17.21 -16.11
C TRP A 280 -15.72 15.98 -16.98
N HIS A 281 -15.82 16.14 -18.31
CA HIS A 281 -15.70 15.03 -19.24
C HIS A 281 -14.91 15.39 -20.49
N CYS A 282 -13.74 14.78 -20.60
CA CYS A 282 -13.01 14.68 -21.86
C CYS A 282 -13.04 13.23 -22.35
N SER A 283 -13.52 13.02 -23.57
CA SER A 283 -13.68 11.70 -24.17
C SER A 283 -12.52 11.35 -25.12
N ASN A 284 -12.28 10.07 -25.35
CA ASN A 284 -11.36 9.50 -26.35
C ASN A 284 -10.17 10.38 -26.76
N ASN A 285 -9.02 10.25 -26.11
CA ASN A 285 -7.77 10.78 -26.63
C ASN A 285 -7.33 10.01 -27.90
N VAL A 286 -7.18 10.70 -29.02
CA VAL A 286 -6.73 10.10 -30.29
C VAL A 286 -5.74 11.01 -31.00
N LEU A 287 -4.88 10.44 -31.84
CA LEU A 287 -3.81 11.20 -32.48
C LEU A 287 -4.33 12.20 -33.52
N GLY A 288 -5.40 11.86 -34.24
CA GLY A 288 -6.00 12.71 -35.28
C GLY A 288 -6.40 14.13 -34.81
N ASP A 289 -6.72 14.31 -33.53
CA ASP A 289 -7.02 15.63 -32.95
C ASP A 289 -5.79 16.54 -32.90
N PHE A 290 -4.60 15.95 -32.78
CA PHE A 290 -3.33 16.65 -32.65
C PHE A 290 -2.59 16.72 -33.98
N VAL A 291 -2.71 15.70 -34.81
CA VAL A 291 -2.05 15.63 -36.12
C VAL A 291 -3.11 15.30 -37.18
N PRO A 292 -3.60 16.31 -37.93
CA PRO A 292 -4.66 16.09 -38.91
C PRO A 292 -4.29 15.02 -39.94
N GLY A 293 -5.15 14.01 -40.11
CA GLY A 293 -4.96 12.89 -41.04
C GLY A 293 -4.39 11.62 -40.41
N GLU A 294 -4.00 11.67 -39.13
CA GLU A 294 -3.56 10.49 -38.37
C GLU A 294 -4.71 9.62 -37.87
N SER A 295 -4.35 8.50 -37.24
CA SER A 295 -5.29 7.52 -36.69
C SER A 295 -6.27 8.10 -35.66
N GLU A 296 -7.52 7.66 -35.75
CA GLU A 296 -8.59 7.87 -34.76
C GLU A 296 -8.63 6.78 -33.68
N SER A 297 -7.55 6.00 -33.55
CA SER A 297 -7.43 4.99 -32.50
C SER A 297 -7.09 5.63 -31.15
N ASN A 298 -7.61 5.02 -30.08
CA ASN A 298 -7.32 5.42 -28.71
C ASN A 298 -5.81 5.49 -28.43
N LEU A 299 -5.37 6.60 -27.83
CA LEU A 299 -3.98 6.94 -27.60
C LEU A 299 -3.69 7.13 -26.10
N PHE A 300 -2.74 6.35 -25.60
CA PHE A 300 -2.16 6.49 -24.25
C PHE A 300 -0.65 6.82 -24.34
N PRO A 301 -0.07 7.44 -23.28
CA PRO A 301 -0.78 8.10 -22.19
C PRO A 301 -1.66 9.25 -22.69
N TYR A 302 -2.66 9.67 -21.94
CA TYR A 302 -3.33 10.94 -22.18
C TYR A 302 -2.97 11.93 -21.08
N TYR A 303 -3.05 13.22 -21.42
CA TYR A 303 -2.63 14.30 -20.53
C TYR A 303 -3.77 15.27 -20.28
N PHE A 304 -3.81 15.83 -19.08
CA PHE A 304 -4.54 17.07 -18.83
C PHE A 304 -3.81 17.89 -17.79
N THR A 305 -3.92 19.20 -17.91
CA THR A 305 -3.24 20.13 -17.02
C THR A 305 -4.24 21.12 -16.46
N ILE A 306 -4.12 21.41 -15.17
CA ILE A 306 -4.94 22.37 -14.44
C ILE A 306 -4.05 23.56 -14.08
N ASP A 307 -4.47 24.76 -14.46
CA ASP A 307 -3.99 25.99 -13.84
C ASP A 307 -4.82 26.23 -12.58
N MET A 308 -4.17 26.12 -11.43
CA MET A 308 -4.81 26.23 -10.11
C MET A 308 -5.15 27.68 -9.74
N GLY A 309 -4.80 28.66 -10.60
CA GLY A 309 -5.05 30.09 -10.42
C GLY A 309 -4.12 30.78 -9.42
N ARG A 310 -3.65 30.04 -8.40
CA ARG A 310 -2.72 30.49 -7.36
C ARG A 310 -1.71 29.40 -7.03
N LYS A 311 -0.53 29.79 -6.55
CA LYS A 311 0.47 28.85 -6.03
C LYS A 311 0.00 28.29 -4.69
N ALA A 312 0.08 26.98 -4.54
CA ALA A 312 -0.12 26.28 -3.28
C ALA A 312 0.83 25.10 -3.18
N SER A 313 1.21 24.72 -1.98
CA SER A 313 1.84 23.42 -1.73
C SER A 313 0.74 22.39 -1.45
N TYR A 314 0.93 21.15 -1.88
CA TYR A 314 -0.14 20.13 -1.89
C TYR A 314 0.24 18.94 -1.02
N SER A 315 -0.73 18.43 -0.26
CA SER A 315 -0.57 17.25 0.60
C SER A 315 -1.20 15.99 0.01
N ARG A 316 -2.36 16.16 -0.63
CA ARG A 316 -3.18 15.10 -1.22
C ARG A 316 -4.23 15.71 -2.14
N PHE A 317 -4.82 14.87 -2.97
CA PHE A 317 -6.02 15.19 -3.70
C PHE A 317 -6.97 14.01 -3.67
N ARG A 318 -8.25 14.30 -3.89
CA ARG A 318 -9.31 13.31 -3.96
C ARG A 318 -10.20 13.64 -5.13
N TRP A 319 -10.60 12.60 -5.84
CA TRP A 319 -11.57 12.73 -6.93
C TRP A 319 -12.71 11.73 -6.80
N TRP A 320 -13.83 12.11 -7.38
CA TRP A 320 -15.00 11.28 -7.51
C TRP A 320 -15.28 11.08 -8.99
N MET A 321 -15.51 9.83 -9.37
CA MET A 321 -16.02 9.55 -10.70
C MET A 321 -17.49 9.98 -10.81
N ARG A 322 -17.98 10.12 -12.03
CA ARG A 322 -19.42 10.22 -12.28
C ARG A 322 -20.18 9.01 -11.72
N ASP A 323 -21.32 9.23 -11.07
CA ASP A 323 -22.23 8.12 -10.75
C ASP A 323 -22.90 7.55 -12.00
N ARG A 324 -22.93 6.22 -12.04
CA ARG A 324 -23.45 5.45 -13.17
C ARG A 324 -23.97 4.12 -12.65
N SER A 325 -24.99 3.58 -13.32
CA SER A 325 -25.46 2.21 -13.11
C SER A 325 -25.08 1.34 -14.31
N PRO A 326 -24.31 0.25 -14.10
CA PRO A 326 -23.75 -0.20 -12.83
C PRO A 326 -22.59 0.69 -12.34
N LEU A 327 -22.36 0.74 -11.02
CA LEU A 327 -21.24 1.50 -10.43
C LEU A 327 -19.90 0.99 -11.02
N TYR A 328 -18.88 1.84 -11.05
CA TYR A 328 -17.56 1.53 -11.65
C TYR A 328 -17.57 1.35 -13.18
N SER A 329 -18.69 1.59 -13.85
CA SER A 329 -18.75 1.55 -15.33
C SER A 329 -18.47 2.89 -16.02
N ALA A 330 -18.34 3.99 -15.27
CA ALA A 330 -17.78 5.23 -15.82
C ALA A 330 -16.25 5.21 -15.71
N GLU A 331 -15.59 5.98 -16.55
CA GLU A 331 -14.14 5.95 -16.67
C GLU A 331 -13.43 6.60 -15.49
N LEU A 332 -12.51 5.82 -14.94
CA LEU A 332 -11.65 6.17 -13.83
C LEU A 332 -10.19 5.87 -14.22
N PRO A 333 -9.26 6.82 -14.06
CA PRO A 333 -7.84 6.56 -14.19
C PRO A 333 -7.34 5.54 -13.16
N LEU A 334 -6.52 4.59 -13.60
CA LEU A 334 -5.99 3.53 -12.74
C LEU A 334 -4.51 3.72 -12.42
N ASP A 335 -3.69 3.98 -13.43
CA ASP A 335 -2.25 4.22 -13.28
C ASP A 335 -1.90 5.55 -13.94
N PHE A 336 -1.39 6.48 -13.13
CA PHE A 336 -1.06 7.81 -13.60
C PHE A 336 -0.02 8.49 -12.70
N GLU A 337 0.62 9.51 -13.24
CA GLU A 337 1.56 10.35 -12.52
C GLU A 337 1.03 11.77 -12.43
N VAL A 338 1.39 12.46 -11.35
CA VAL A 338 1.04 13.88 -11.12
C VAL A 338 2.32 14.70 -11.02
N TYR A 339 2.36 15.83 -11.73
CA TYR A 339 3.51 16.74 -11.79
C TYR A 339 3.10 18.18 -11.51
N GLY A 340 4.00 18.94 -10.90
CA GLY A 340 3.83 20.36 -10.59
C GLY A 340 4.90 21.23 -11.25
N THR A 341 4.51 22.42 -11.71
CA THR A 341 5.45 23.49 -12.07
C THR A 341 4.87 24.87 -11.78
N ASN A 342 5.75 25.86 -11.70
CA ASN A 342 5.38 27.28 -11.71
C ASN A 342 5.70 27.95 -13.05
N ASP A 343 6.59 27.35 -13.84
CA ASP A 343 7.23 27.98 -14.99
C ASP A 343 7.15 27.03 -16.20
N PRO A 344 5.93 26.73 -16.69
CA PRO A 344 5.79 25.86 -17.85
C PRO A 344 6.47 26.49 -19.07
N LYS A 345 7.30 25.71 -19.76
CA LYS A 345 8.07 26.17 -20.92
C LYS A 345 7.13 26.74 -22.01
N PRO A 346 7.37 27.97 -22.49
CA PRO A 346 6.56 28.56 -23.57
C PRO A 346 6.65 27.76 -24.87
N LEU A 347 5.54 27.69 -25.61
CA LEU A 347 5.45 26.88 -26.85
C LEU A 347 6.45 27.33 -27.92
N ASP A 348 6.73 28.63 -28.01
CA ASP A 348 7.67 29.25 -28.95
C ASP A 348 9.15 29.05 -28.57
N GLN A 349 9.43 28.54 -27.38
CA GLN A 349 10.78 28.23 -26.90
C GLN A 349 11.14 26.74 -27.00
N ILE A 350 10.23 25.93 -27.54
CA ILE A 350 10.42 24.49 -27.73
C ILE A 350 10.72 24.23 -29.19
N GLY A 351 11.96 23.82 -29.48
CA GLY A 351 12.41 23.59 -30.85
C GLY A 351 12.28 24.87 -31.70
N ASP A 352 11.61 24.78 -32.84
CA ASP A 352 11.26 25.94 -33.69
C ASP A 352 9.89 26.58 -33.36
N GLY A 353 9.22 26.11 -32.30
CA GLY A 353 7.88 26.55 -31.90
C GLY A 353 6.74 25.87 -32.68
N SER A 354 7.04 24.95 -33.60
CA SER A 354 6.02 24.21 -34.34
C SER A 354 5.23 23.25 -33.45
N LYS A 355 4.07 22.82 -33.96
CA LYS A 355 3.25 21.80 -33.30
C LYS A 355 3.98 20.46 -33.18
N GLU A 356 4.80 20.12 -34.16
CA GLU A 356 5.58 18.88 -34.18
C GLU A 356 6.62 18.85 -33.06
N ASP A 357 7.44 19.90 -32.95
CA ASP A 357 8.45 20.00 -31.88
C ASP A 357 7.82 20.08 -30.49
N ASN A 358 6.69 20.78 -30.36
CA ASN A 358 5.96 20.82 -29.11
C ASN A 358 5.38 19.47 -28.72
N LEU A 359 4.73 18.74 -29.64
CA LEU A 359 4.21 17.40 -29.34
C LEU A 359 5.31 16.40 -29.00
N LYS A 360 6.47 16.52 -29.65
CA LYS A 360 7.67 15.73 -29.33
C LYS A 360 8.17 15.98 -27.90
N TYR A 361 8.14 17.23 -27.45
CA TYR A 361 8.58 17.60 -26.11
C TYR A 361 7.54 17.27 -25.03
N TRP A 362 6.24 17.57 -25.26
CA TRP A 362 5.16 17.49 -24.27
C TRP A 362 4.51 16.12 -24.10
N THR A 363 4.82 15.17 -24.99
CA THR A 363 4.21 13.84 -24.98
C THR A 363 5.27 12.75 -25.08
N GLY A 364 4.91 11.55 -24.63
CA GLY A 364 5.67 10.31 -24.79
C GLY A 364 5.14 9.46 -25.95
N TRP A 365 4.39 10.06 -26.88
CA TRP A 365 3.75 9.33 -27.99
C TRP A 365 4.77 8.99 -29.08
N PRO A 366 5.04 7.71 -29.35
CA PRO A 366 6.03 7.32 -30.36
C PRO A 366 5.68 7.82 -31.77
N ALA A 367 4.39 7.97 -32.08
CA ALA A 367 3.90 8.39 -33.39
C ALA A 367 4.33 9.81 -33.81
N VAL A 368 4.65 10.67 -32.85
CA VAL A 368 5.16 12.05 -33.08
C VAL A 368 6.61 12.19 -32.61
N GLY A 369 7.31 11.06 -32.40
CA GLY A 369 8.66 11.04 -31.83
C GLY A 369 8.71 11.56 -30.39
N GLY A 370 7.59 11.49 -29.65
CA GLY A 370 7.44 11.95 -28.27
C GLY A 370 8.50 11.42 -27.32
N THR A 371 9.02 12.30 -26.48
CA THR A 371 10.14 12.05 -25.57
C THR A 371 9.79 12.23 -24.09
N ASP A 372 8.63 12.84 -23.79
CA ASP A 372 8.27 13.30 -22.45
C ASP A 372 9.35 14.20 -21.80
N ALA A 373 10.15 14.93 -22.61
CA ALA A 373 11.23 15.79 -22.12
C ALA A 373 10.74 16.87 -21.14
N TRP A 374 9.47 17.27 -21.22
CA TRP A 374 8.84 18.16 -20.25
C TRP A 374 8.95 17.67 -18.79
N LYS A 375 9.10 16.37 -18.54
CA LYS A 375 9.25 15.82 -17.19
C LYS A 375 10.53 16.28 -16.50
N GLU A 376 11.55 16.73 -17.23
CA GLU A 376 12.77 17.31 -16.66
C GLU A 376 12.56 18.75 -16.17
N ASP A 377 11.59 19.46 -16.74
CA ASP A 377 11.22 20.84 -16.39
C ASP A 377 10.11 20.90 -15.31
N TRP A 378 9.57 19.74 -14.90
CA TRP A 378 8.47 19.62 -13.95
C TRP A 378 8.86 18.74 -12.77
N VAL A 379 8.31 19.02 -11.59
CA VAL A 379 8.55 18.21 -10.39
C VAL A 379 7.49 17.12 -10.32
N LYS A 380 7.91 15.86 -10.31
CA LYS A 380 7.01 14.73 -10.02
C LYS A 380 6.52 14.83 -8.58
N LEU A 381 5.21 14.83 -8.39
CA LEU A 381 4.55 14.98 -7.10
C LEU A 381 4.01 13.67 -6.56
N ALA A 382 3.56 12.76 -7.43
CA ALA A 382 3.03 11.47 -7.01
C ALA A 382 3.06 10.43 -8.14
N ASP A 383 3.28 9.18 -7.76
CA ASP A 383 2.86 7.98 -8.49
C ASP A 383 1.51 7.51 -7.95
N CYS A 384 0.49 7.46 -8.80
CA CYS A 384 -0.86 7.14 -8.38
C CYS A 384 -1.34 5.81 -8.97
N HIS A 385 -1.79 4.94 -8.08
CA HIS A 385 -2.41 3.66 -8.42
C HIS A 385 -3.77 3.56 -7.75
N MET A 386 -4.83 3.35 -8.53
CA MET A 386 -6.15 3.03 -8.02
C MET A 386 -6.41 1.53 -8.20
N ARG A 387 -6.70 0.84 -7.10
CA ARG A 387 -7.16 -0.56 -7.07
C ARG A 387 -8.31 -0.65 -6.09
N LEU A 388 -9.30 -1.49 -6.40
CA LEU A 388 -10.42 -1.74 -5.50
C LEU A 388 -9.97 -2.63 -4.33
N PRO A 389 -10.49 -2.41 -3.10
CA PRO A 389 -10.12 -3.22 -1.92
C PRO A 389 -10.25 -4.73 -2.14
N SER A 390 -11.29 -5.18 -2.83
CA SER A 390 -11.49 -6.60 -3.11
C SER A 390 -10.58 -7.17 -4.22
N GLY A 391 -9.89 -6.30 -4.97
CA GLY A 391 -9.20 -6.64 -6.21
C GLY A 391 -10.11 -6.77 -7.43
N ALA A 392 -11.41 -6.42 -7.32
CA ALA A 392 -12.32 -6.38 -8.46
C ALA A 392 -11.79 -5.47 -9.58
N THR A 393 -12.04 -5.86 -10.83
CA THR A 393 -11.67 -5.09 -12.02
C THR A 393 -12.86 -4.78 -12.93
N THR A 394 -14.06 -5.27 -12.59
CA THR A 394 -15.27 -5.06 -13.38
C THR A 394 -16.46 -4.69 -12.49
N PRO A 395 -17.46 -3.96 -13.03
CA PRO A 395 -18.70 -3.67 -12.30
C PRO A 395 -19.45 -4.89 -11.77
N ALA A 396 -19.34 -6.03 -12.45
CA ALA A 396 -20.08 -7.26 -12.10
C ALA A 396 -19.54 -7.96 -10.85
N THR A 397 -18.30 -7.65 -10.44
CA THR A 397 -17.59 -8.33 -9.35
C THR A 397 -17.39 -7.43 -8.13
N LEU A 398 -18.04 -6.25 -8.08
CA LEU A 398 -17.90 -5.32 -6.96
C LEU A 398 -18.49 -5.90 -5.67
N THR A 399 -17.71 -5.84 -4.59
CA THR A 399 -18.19 -6.09 -3.23
C THR A 399 -18.88 -4.84 -2.66
N ASN A 400 -19.50 -4.95 -1.49
CA ASN A 400 -20.04 -3.77 -0.80
C ASN A 400 -18.92 -2.80 -0.37
N GLU A 401 -17.78 -3.34 0.07
CA GLU A 401 -16.60 -2.56 0.43
C GLU A 401 -16.07 -1.74 -0.76
N ASP A 402 -16.02 -2.33 -1.96
CA ASP A 402 -15.64 -1.61 -3.17
C ASP A 402 -16.60 -0.46 -3.48
N GLN A 403 -17.91 -0.69 -3.30
CA GLN A 403 -18.90 0.34 -3.55
C GLN A 403 -18.82 1.51 -2.57
N GLU A 404 -18.54 1.23 -1.30
CA GLU A 404 -18.31 2.25 -0.27
C GLU A 404 -17.03 3.03 -0.57
N PHE A 405 -15.95 2.35 -0.92
CA PHE A 405 -14.68 2.95 -1.32
C PHE A 405 -14.84 3.91 -2.52
N ILE A 406 -15.52 3.48 -3.59
CA ILE A 406 -15.77 4.33 -4.77
C ILE A 406 -16.59 5.57 -4.38
N ARG A 407 -17.67 5.41 -3.59
CA ARG A 407 -18.53 6.54 -3.20
C ARG A 407 -17.84 7.52 -2.25
N ALA A 408 -16.88 7.06 -1.46
CA ALA A 408 -16.07 7.91 -0.57
C ALA A 408 -15.10 8.83 -1.34
N GLY A 409 -14.86 8.52 -2.63
CA GLY A 409 -13.88 9.20 -3.47
C GLY A 409 -12.49 8.58 -3.32
N ILE A 410 -11.72 8.62 -4.40
CA ILE A 410 -10.39 8.01 -4.44
C ILE A 410 -9.36 9.08 -4.08
N GLU A 411 -8.66 8.86 -2.97
CA GLU A 411 -7.62 9.76 -2.47
C GLU A 411 -6.24 9.30 -2.89
N HIS A 412 -5.37 10.25 -3.21
CA HIS A 412 -3.98 10.03 -3.53
C HIS A 412 -3.12 11.04 -2.76
N GLU A 413 -2.04 10.54 -2.16
CA GLU A 413 -1.08 11.37 -1.43
C GLU A 413 -0.05 11.98 -2.37
N ILE A 414 0.40 13.19 -2.05
CA ILE A 414 1.60 13.79 -2.63
C ILE A 414 2.82 13.29 -1.84
N ASP A 415 3.92 13.01 -2.56
CA ASP A 415 5.16 12.56 -1.94
C ASP A 415 5.62 13.57 -0.87
N ALA A 416 5.94 13.06 0.31
CA ALA A 416 6.15 13.87 1.51
C ALA A 416 7.28 14.90 1.37
N ASP A 417 8.29 14.62 0.55
CA ASP A 417 9.39 15.55 0.27
C ASP A 417 9.01 16.67 -0.72
N LYS A 418 7.85 16.55 -1.37
CA LYS A 418 7.27 17.57 -2.28
C LYS A 418 6.19 18.41 -1.63
N THR A 419 5.64 18.00 -0.49
CA THR A 419 4.51 18.69 0.15
C THR A 419 4.83 20.12 0.58
N SER A 420 6.09 20.46 0.81
CA SER A 420 6.47 21.85 1.14
C SER A 420 6.66 22.75 -0.10
N MET A 421 6.72 22.18 -1.30
CA MET A 421 7.00 22.92 -2.54
C MET A 421 5.71 23.49 -3.15
N PRO A 422 5.64 24.80 -3.43
CA PRO A 422 4.44 25.40 -4.01
C PRO A 422 4.42 25.30 -5.53
N PHE A 423 3.28 24.95 -6.11
CA PHE A 423 3.05 24.88 -7.56
C PHE A 423 1.74 25.56 -7.95
N ARG A 424 1.65 26.04 -9.20
CA ARG A 424 0.42 26.59 -9.79
C ARG A 424 -0.15 25.68 -10.88
N TYR A 425 0.71 25.05 -11.68
CA TYR A 425 0.27 24.17 -12.76
C TYR A 425 0.42 22.73 -12.32
N ILE A 426 -0.66 21.97 -12.38
CA ILE A 426 -0.68 20.54 -12.04
C ILE A 426 -1.05 19.74 -13.29
N ARG A 427 -0.15 18.86 -13.72
CA ARG A 427 -0.30 18.03 -14.92
C ARG A 427 -0.45 16.57 -14.52
N PHE A 428 -1.46 15.92 -15.10
CA PHE A 428 -1.74 14.51 -14.95
C PHE A 428 -1.32 13.78 -16.22
N CYS A 429 -0.57 12.70 -16.06
CA CYS A 429 -0.15 11.80 -17.13
C CYS A 429 -0.75 10.43 -16.87
N VAL A 430 -1.82 10.08 -17.60
CA VAL A 430 -2.61 8.86 -17.35
C VAL A 430 -2.25 7.76 -18.34
N TYR A 431 -1.88 6.58 -17.83
CA TYR A 431 -1.44 5.44 -18.63
C TYR A 431 -2.53 4.39 -18.83
N SER A 432 -3.50 4.30 -17.92
CA SER A 432 -4.56 3.29 -17.97
C SER A 432 -5.85 3.76 -17.32
N THR A 433 -6.96 3.16 -17.73
CA THR A 433 -8.29 3.36 -17.15
C THR A 433 -8.99 2.01 -16.96
N ASN A 434 -10.01 1.97 -16.12
CA ASN A 434 -10.81 0.77 -15.84
C ASN A 434 -11.52 0.19 -17.08
N THR A 435 -11.81 1.00 -18.10
CA THR A 435 -12.45 0.54 -19.35
C THR A 435 -11.47 0.37 -20.52
N GLY A 436 -10.20 0.76 -20.35
CA GLY A 436 -9.20 0.79 -21.42
C GLY A 436 -9.42 1.90 -22.45
N VAL A 437 -10.35 2.82 -22.21
CA VAL A 437 -10.58 4.00 -23.05
C VAL A 437 -9.87 5.22 -22.44
N PRO A 438 -9.10 6.00 -23.21
CA PRO A 438 -8.38 7.17 -22.72
C PRO A 438 -9.34 8.35 -22.59
N GLN A 439 -10.15 8.32 -21.54
CA GLN A 439 -11.09 9.36 -21.15
C GLN A 439 -11.22 9.42 -19.63
N PHE A 440 -11.79 10.50 -19.13
CA PHE A 440 -12.11 10.65 -17.71
C PHE A 440 -13.48 11.29 -17.53
N MET A 441 -14.17 10.92 -16.45
CA MET A 441 -15.44 11.49 -16.04
C MET A 441 -15.38 11.82 -14.54
N ILE A 442 -14.97 13.04 -14.21
CA ILE A 442 -14.72 13.48 -12.83
C ILE A 442 -15.91 14.32 -12.36
N SER A 443 -16.66 13.82 -11.38
CA SER A 443 -17.78 14.56 -10.77
C SER A 443 -17.30 15.59 -9.75
N GLU A 444 -16.21 15.33 -9.03
CA GLU A 444 -15.61 16.29 -8.11
C GLU A 444 -14.10 16.01 -8.01
N LEU A 445 -13.31 17.07 -7.85
CA LEU A 445 -11.88 17.05 -7.60
C LEU A 445 -11.56 18.06 -6.49
N LYS A 446 -10.88 17.59 -5.45
CA LYS A 446 -10.46 18.40 -4.30
C LYS A 446 -8.98 18.22 -4.05
N PHE A 447 -8.33 19.30 -3.64
CA PHE A 447 -6.92 19.32 -3.23
C PHE A 447 -6.82 19.87 -1.81
N TRP A 448 -5.83 19.40 -1.06
CA TRP A 448 -5.50 19.91 0.27
C TRP A 448 -4.03 20.31 0.33
N GLY A 449 -3.71 21.24 1.23
CA GLY A 449 -2.36 21.75 1.43
C GLY A 449 -2.37 23.14 2.05
N ALA A 450 -1.55 24.07 1.54
CA ALA A 450 -1.58 25.47 1.98
C ALA A 450 -1.20 26.41 0.84
N TYR A 451 -1.81 27.60 0.80
CA TYR A 451 -1.42 28.63 -0.16
C TYR A 451 -0.02 29.19 0.14
N ALA A 452 0.72 29.54 -0.91
CA ALA A 452 2.14 29.92 -0.85
C ALA A 452 2.37 31.43 -0.60
N ASP A 453 1.51 32.06 0.21
CA ASP A 453 1.35 33.52 0.29
C ASP A 453 2.53 34.31 0.86
#